data_AF-A0A530LV80-F1
#
_entry.id   AF-A0A530LV80-F1
#
_cell.length_a   1.000
_cell.length_b   1.000
_cell.length_c   1.000
_cell.angle_alpha   90.00
_cell.angle_beta   90.00
_cell.angle_gamma   90.00
#
_symmetry.space_group_name_H-M   'P 1'
#
loop_
_entity.id
_entity.type
_entity.pdbx_description
1 polymer ?
#
loop_
_entity_poly.entity_id
_entity_poly.type
_entity_poly.pdbx_seq_one_letter_code
_entity_poly.pdbx_strand_id
1 'polypeptide(L)'
;PKQDVGDEIGLAFDFLADPIGGGPGGERILTGHDNGRITLNVAEADSAERERRRVEMGENYRTLLGHFRHELGHYYWDRLIRDDPQKLAGFRALFGDERADYEQALKTYYADGAPRDWQQHHISAYATSHPWEDWAETWAHHMHITDTLEMVHALNFPLGRLETVEANELPRADTGGKLQPAPSEPASRPEPFERILDRWLVLSEASNSINRCMGLPDLYPFVISDVAAQK
;
A
#
# COMPACT_ATOMS: atom_id res chain seq x y z
N PRO A 1 -17.90 -11.76 5.36
CA PRO A 1 -17.19 -12.21 6.57
C PRO A 1 -17.12 -13.74 6.61
N LYS A 2 -15.96 -14.32 6.93
CA LYS A 2 -15.86 -15.77 7.19
C LYS A 2 -16.80 -16.14 8.35
N GLN A 3 -17.46 -17.28 8.26
CA GLN A 3 -18.26 -17.87 9.34
C GLN A 3 -17.45 -18.93 10.08
N ASP A 4 -16.58 -19.66 9.37
CA ASP A 4 -15.73 -20.72 9.91
C ASP A 4 -14.27 -20.60 9.41
N VAL A 5 -13.33 -21.21 10.15
CA VAL A 5 -11.88 -21.18 9.83
C VAL A 5 -11.59 -21.88 8.49
N GLY A 6 -12.38 -22.87 8.11
CA GLY A 6 -12.22 -23.64 6.87
C GLY A 6 -12.89 -23.03 5.64
N ASP A 7 -13.54 -21.85 5.76
CA ASP A 7 -14.21 -21.23 4.62
C ASP A 7 -13.18 -20.87 3.54
N GLU A 8 -13.43 -21.24 2.29
CA GLU A 8 -12.54 -20.83 1.17
C GLU A 8 -12.77 -19.37 0.76
N ILE A 9 -13.90 -18.78 1.16
CA ILE A 9 -14.33 -17.44 0.75
C ILE A 9 -14.72 -16.61 1.96
N GLY A 10 -14.31 -15.34 1.97
CA GLY A 10 -14.64 -14.37 3.01
C GLY A 10 -13.40 -13.85 3.74
N LEU A 11 -13.53 -12.66 4.30
CA LEU A 11 -12.49 -12.00 5.10
C LEU A 11 -12.73 -12.19 6.60
N ALA A 12 -11.65 -12.45 7.33
CA ALA A 12 -11.56 -12.38 8.78
C ALA A 12 -10.27 -11.65 9.18
N PHE A 13 -10.29 -10.99 10.34
CA PHE A 13 -9.18 -10.18 10.83
C PHE A 13 -8.82 -10.59 12.25
N ASP A 14 -7.59 -11.02 12.43
CA ASP A 14 -7.04 -11.40 13.71
C ASP A 14 -6.03 -10.33 14.16
N PHE A 15 -6.34 -9.64 15.26
CA PHE A 15 -5.42 -8.70 15.91
C PHE A 15 -4.84 -9.39 17.14
N LEU A 16 -3.64 -9.96 17.01
CA LEU A 16 -3.03 -10.80 18.05
C LEU A 16 -1.79 -10.12 18.63
N ALA A 17 -1.56 -10.29 19.92
CA ALA A 17 -0.32 -9.88 20.58
C ALA A 17 0.59 -11.08 20.82
N ASP A 18 1.90 -10.85 20.84
CA ASP A 18 2.84 -11.89 21.24
C ASP A 18 2.54 -12.40 22.67
N PRO A 19 2.62 -13.70 22.93
CA PRO A 19 2.38 -14.26 24.26
C PRO A 19 3.31 -13.64 25.31
N ILE A 20 2.72 -13.12 26.40
CA ILE A 20 3.47 -12.53 27.51
C ILE A 20 4.33 -13.62 28.17
N GLY A 21 5.65 -13.45 28.18
CA GLY A 21 6.60 -14.34 28.88
C GLY A 21 7.46 -15.24 27.99
N GLY A 22 7.41 -15.10 26.66
CA GLY A 22 8.16 -15.95 25.73
C GLY A 22 9.70 -15.81 25.75
N GLY A 23 10.24 -14.73 26.33
CA GLY A 23 11.68 -14.46 26.33
C GLY A 23 12.30 -14.32 24.92
N PRO A 24 13.63 -14.17 24.80
CA PRO A 24 14.29 -14.19 23.50
C PRO A 24 14.14 -15.58 22.86
N GLY A 25 13.30 -15.70 21.83
CA GLY A 25 13.00 -16.96 21.13
C GLY A 25 11.60 -17.54 21.38
N GLY A 26 10.73 -16.83 22.12
CA GLY A 26 9.32 -17.19 22.24
C GLY A 26 8.55 -17.10 20.91
N GLU A 27 7.43 -17.82 20.83
CA GLU A 27 6.52 -17.80 19.68
C GLU A 27 6.11 -16.35 19.37
N ARG A 28 6.39 -15.88 18.16
CA ARG A 28 6.00 -14.56 17.70
C ARG A 28 4.87 -14.68 16.72
N ILE A 29 3.85 -13.85 16.87
CA ILE A 29 2.82 -13.72 15.86
C ILE A 29 3.45 -13.01 14.66
N LEU A 30 3.37 -13.64 13.49
CA LEU A 30 3.73 -13.02 12.22
C LEU A 30 2.49 -12.41 11.59
N THR A 31 2.64 -11.21 11.06
CA THR A 31 1.64 -10.61 10.18
C THR A 31 1.66 -11.33 8.84
N GLY A 32 0.49 -11.62 8.29
CA GLY A 32 0.35 -12.35 7.02
C GLY A 32 -1.09 -12.66 6.69
N HIS A 33 -1.31 -13.31 5.54
CA HIS A 33 -2.60 -13.81 5.11
C HIS A 33 -2.62 -15.33 5.00
N ASP A 34 -3.80 -15.91 5.24
CA ASP A 34 -4.10 -17.31 4.97
C ASP A 34 -5.57 -17.44 4.56
N ASN A 35 -5.85 -17.73 3.29
CA ASN A 35 -7.20 -17.95 2.76
C ASN A 35 -8.23 -16.88 3.19
N GLY A 36 -7.85 -15.59 3.14
CA GLY A 36 -8.70 -14.47 3.55
C GLY A 36 -8.77 -14.20 5.06
N ARG A 37 -8.04 -14.94 5.89
CA ARG A 37 -7.75 -14.58 7.26
C ARG A 37 -6.48 -13.73 7.29
N ILE A 38 -6.62 -12.45 7.60
CA ILE A 38 -5.49 -11.52 7.72
C ILE A 38 -5.14 -11.40 9.20
N THR A 39 -3.93 -11.84 9.55
CA THR A 39 -3.41 -11.74 10.92
C THR A 39 -2.49 -10.54 11.01
N LEU A 40 -2.73 -9.68 11.99
CA LEU A 40 -1.90 -8.53 12.32
C LEU A 40 -1.35 -8.67 13.73
N ASN A 41 -0.02 -8.60 13.85
CA ASN A 41 0.60 -8.50 15.16
C ASN A 41 0.37 -7.09 15.73
N VAL A 42 -0.33 -6.98 16.86
CA VAL A 42 -0.64 -5.72 17.55
C VAL A 42 0.64 -4.99 17.98
N ALA A 43 1.75 -5.70 18.16
CA ALA A 43 3.04 -5.10 18.45
C ALA A 43 3.56 -4.22 17.27
N GLU A 44 3.10 -4.46 16.04
CA GLU A 44 3.34 -3.54 14.90
C GLU A 44 2.59 -2.20 15.02
N ALA A 45 1.61 -2.10 15.93
CA ALA A 45 0.95 -0.85 16.27
C ALA A 45 1.76 0.03 17.25
N ASP A 46 2.80 -0.51 17.90
CA ASP A 46 3.72 0.26 18.76
C ASP A 46 4.76 1.03 17.91
N SER A 47 4.86 2.34 18.13
CA SER A 47 5.80 3.21 17.39
C SER A 47 7.27 2.89 17.67
N ALA A 48 7.61 2.42 18.88
CA ALA A 48 8.98 2.06 19.23
C ALA A 48 9.42 0.75 18.56
N GLU A 49 8.52 -0.23 18.46
CA GLU A 49 8.78 -1.47 17.71
C GLU A 49 8.82 -1.25 16.20
N ARG A 50 7.96 -0.38 15.66
CA ARG A 50 8.00 -0.04 14.23
C ARG A 50 9.31 0.59 13.83
N GLU A 51 9.81 1.57 14.58
CA GLU A 51 11.09 2.22 14.25
C GLU A 51 12.24 1.22 14.36
N ARG A 52 12.19 0.31 15.34
CA ARG A 52 13.17 -0.77 15.46
C ARG A 52 13.15 -1.71 14.26
N ARG A 53 11.98 -2.21 13.85
CA ARG A 53 11.84 -3.08 12.67
C ARG A 53 12.21 -2.36 11.37
N ARG A 54 11.86 -1.07 11.26
CA ARG A 54 12.25 -0.18 10.15
C ARG A 54 13.77 -0.15 9.97
N VAL A 55 14.51 0.02 11.07
CA VAL A 55 15.98 0.01 11.07
C VAL A 55 16.53 -1.40 10.80
N GLU A 56 15.95 -2.45 11.38
CA GLU A 56 16.40 -3.84 11.20
C GLU A 56 16.18 -4.37 9.77
N MET A 57 15.12 -3.95 9.08
CA MET A 57 14.76 -4.42 7.73
C MET A 57 15.20 -3.46 6.61
N GLY A 58 15.73 -2.27 6.93
CA GLY A 58 16.16 -1.27 5.94
C GLY A 58 15.02 -0.68 5.11
N GLU A 59 13.77 -0.88 5.53
CA GLU A 59 12.57 -0.47 4.79
C GLU A 59 12.10 0.89 5.32
N ASN A 60 12.10 1.90 4.46
CA ASN A 60 11.82 3.27 4.89
C ASN A 60 10.39 3.53 5.37
N TYR A 61 9.43 2.63 5.08
CA TYR A 61 8.00 2.92 5.26
C TYR A 61 7.14 1.67 5.50
N ARG A 62 7.16 1.14 6.73
CA ARG A 62 6.34 -0.02 7.13
C ARG A 62 5.31 0.40 8.19
N THR A 63 4.06 0.63 7.76
CA THR A 63 2.93 0.96 8.66
C THR A 63 1.97 -0.21 8.75
N LEU A 64 1.27 -0.35 9.88
CA LEU A 64 0.25 -1.39 10.05
C LEU A 64 -0.84 -1.34 8.96
N LEU A 65 -1.26 -0.12 8.59
CA LEU A 65 -2.22 0.08 7.51
C LEU A 65 -1.65 -0.32 6.14
N GLY A 66 -0.36 -0.09 5.92
CA GLY A 66 0.36 -0.56 4.73
C GLY A 66 0.32 -2.08 4.61
N HIS A 67 0.67 -2.81 5.68
CA HIS A 67 0.56 -4.28 5.72
C HIS A 67 -0.82 -4.77 5.45
N PHE A 68 -1.79 -4.16 6.12
CA PHE A 68 -3.17 -4.56 5.95
C PHE A 68 -3.59 -4.46 4.47
N ARG A 69 -3.21 -3.39 3.78
CA ARG A 69 -3.48 -3.22 2.35
C ARG A 69 -2.72 -4.25 1.50
N HIS A 70 -1.48 -4.57 1.85
CA HIS A 70 -0.68 -5.61 1.18
C HIS A 70 -1.33 -7.00 1.30
N GLU A 71 -1.69 -7.43 2.51
CA GLU A 71 -2.36 -8.72 2.73
C GLU A 71 -3.74 -8.79 2.05
N LEU A 72 -4.44 -7.65 2.00
CA LEU A 72 -5.68 -7.53 1.24
C LEU A 72 -5.44 -7.74 -0.27
N GLY A 73 -4.30 -7.28 -0.78
CA GLY A 73 -3.87 -7.50 -2.16
C GLY A 73 -3.73 -8.97 -2.51
N HIS A 74 -3.11 -9.77 -1.65
CA HIS A 74 -3.03 -11.22 -1.83
C HIS A 74 -4.41 -11.88 -1.84
N TYR A 75 -5.28 -11.53 -0.89
CA TYR A 75 -6.64 -12.04 -0.88
C TYR A 75 -7.40 -11.71 -2.18
N TYR A 76 -7.29 -10.49 -2.68
CA TYR A 76 -7.94 -10.13 -3.94
C TYR A 76 -7.27 -10.74 -5.16
N TRP A 77 -5.99 -11.08 -5.11
CA TRP A 77 -5.35 -11.87 -6.17
C TRP A 77 -6.02 -13.24 -6.32
N ASP A 78 -6.19 -13.95 -5.21
CA ASP A 78 -6.89 -15.25 -5.18
C ASP A 78 -8.32 -15.11 -5.70
N ARG A 79 -8.98 -13.99 -5.38
CA ARG A 79 -10.38 -13.79 -5.72
C ARG A 79 -10.63 -13.33 -7.14
N LEU A 80 -9.74 -12.51 -7.69
CA LEU A 80 -9.95 -11.81 -8.95
C LEU A 80 -9.11 -12.39 -10.07
N ILE A 81 -7.94 -12.98 -9.79
CA ILE A 81 -6.92 -13.30 -10.79
C ILE A 81 -6.72 -14.82 -10.92
N ARG A 82 -6.41 -15.51 -9.81
CA ARG A 82 -5.92 -16.91 -9.82
C ARG A 82 -6.74 -17.88 -10.68
N ASP A 83 -8.06 -17.84 -10.51
CA ASP A 83 -8.97 -18.83 -11.10
C ASP A 83 -9.57 -18.39 -12.45
N ASP A 84 -9.16 -17.23 -12.99
CA ASP A 84 -9.58 -16.69 -14.29
C ASP A 84 -8.40 -16.71 -15.29
N PRO A 85 -8.39 -17.62 -16.29
CA PRO A 85 -7.26 -17.77 -17.21
C PRO A 85 -6.90 -16.50 -17.99
N GLN A 86 -7.89 -15.66 -18.32
CA GLN A 86 -7.64 -14.43 -19.08
C GLN A 86 -6.97 -13.39 -18.20
N LYS A 87 -7.44 -13.23 -16.96
CA LYS A 87 -6.84 -12.30 -16.01
C LYS A 87 -5.47 -12.77 -15.53
N LEU A 88 -5.29 -14.07 -15.32
CA LEU A 88 -3.99 -14.65 -14.97
C LEU A 88 -2.95 -14.43 -16.08
N ALA A 89 -3.35 -14.54 -17.35
CA ALA A 89 -2.48 -14.21 -18.47
C ALA A 89 -2.10 -12.71 -18.47
N GLY A 90 -3.05 -11.82 -18.19
CA GLY A 90 -2.80 -10.38 -18.03
C GLY A 90 -1.85 -10.07 -16.87
N PHE A 91 -2.08 -10.70 -15.71
CA PHE A 91 -1.18 -10.61 -14.56
C PHE A 91 0.24 -11.01 -14.94
N ARG A 92 0.43 -12.16 -15.61
CA ARG A 92 1.77 -12.62 -15.99
C ARG A 92 2.47 -11.71 -17.00
N ALA A 93 1.71 -11.03 -17.85
CA ALA A 93 2.25 -10.05 -18.78
C ALA A 93 2.75 -8.77 -18.09
N LEU A 94 2.17 -8.40 -16.95
CA LEU A 94 2.49 -7.17 -16.21
C LEU A 94 3.50 -7.40 -15.07
N PHE A 95 3.28 -8.45 -14.26
CA PHE A 95 4.01 -8.72 -13.01
C PHE A 95 5.05 -9.83 -13.16
N GLY A 96 4.91 -10.70 -14.15
CA GLY A 96 5.78 -11.87 -14.35
C GLY A 96 5.14 -13.18 -13.88
N ASP A 97 5.91 -14.27 -13.92
CA ASP A 97 5.42 -15.63 -13.66
C ASP A 97 5.47 -15.97 -12.17
N GLU A 98 4.30 -16.02 -11.53
CA GLU A 98 4.14 -16.31 -10.11
C GLU A 98 4.44 -17.76 -9.72
N ARG A 99 4.68 -18.66 -10.70
CA ARG A 99 5.01 -20.06 -10.43
C ARG A 99 6.46 -20.26 -10.01
N ALA A 100 7.27 -19.20 -9.99
CA ALA A 100 8.58 -19.24 -9.39
C ALA A 100 8.48 -19.75 -7.93
N ASP A 101 9.49 -20.48 -7.48
CA ASP A 101 9.50 -20.99 -6.11
C ASP A 101 9.57 -19.81 -5.13
N TYR A 102 8.47 -19.60 -4.40
CA TYR A 102 8.28 -18.45 -3.53
C TYR A 102 9.33 -18.36 -2.43
N GLU A 103 9.62 -19.48 -1.75
CA GLU A 103 10.61 -19.48 -0.66
C GLU A 103 12.02 -19.20 -1.20
N GLN A 104 12.37 -19.77 -2.34
CA GLN A 104 13.67 -19.57 -2.97
C GLN A 104 13.82 -18.13 -3.48
N ALA A 105 12.75 -17.55 -4.04
CA ALA A 105 12.69 -16.16 -4.46
C ALA A 105 12.95 -15.21 -3.27
N LEU A 106 12.26 -15.39 -2.15
CA LEU A 106 12.49 -14.60 -0.93
C LEU A 106 13.91 -14.78 -0.37
N LYS A 107 14.42 -16.02 -0.32
CA LYS A 107 15.81 -16.28 0.12
C LYS A 107 16.83 -15.53 -0.74
N THR A 108 16.60 -15.49 -2.05
CA THR A 108 17.46 -14.76 -2.99
C THR A 108 17.38 -13.26 -2.75
N TYR A 109 16.17 -12.71 -2.60
CA TYR A 109 15.97 -11.30 -2.29
C TYR A 109 16.65 -10.86 -0.98
N TYR A 110 16.54 -11.65 0.09
CA TYR A 110 17.20 -11.31 1.36
C TYR A 110 18.72 -11.47 1.31
N ALA A 111 19.25 -12.30 0.41
CA ALA A 111 20.69 -12.46 0.21
C ALA A 111 21.29 -11.34 -0.65
N ASP A 112 20.63 -11.00 -1.75
CA ASP A 112 21.19 -10.14 -2.80
C ASP A 112 20.60 -8.71 -2.80
N GLY A 113 19.41 -8.53 -2.22
CA GLY A 113 18.64 -7.29 -2.24
C GLY A 113 17.98 -7.01 -3.60
N ALA A 114 17.31 -5.86 -3.69
CA ALA A 114 16.72 -5.40 -4.94
C ALA A 114 17.80 -4.97 -5.97
N PRO A 115 17.59 -5.22 -7.28
CA PRO A 115 18.45 -4.69 -8.34
C PRO A 115 18.59 -3.17 -8.28
N ARG A 116 19.74 -2.60 -8.66
CA ARG A 116 20.00 -1.14 -8.51
C ARG A 116 19.01 -0.22 -9.23
N ASP A 117 18.38 -0.72 -10.29
CA ASP A 117 17.42 -0.03 -11.15
C ASP A 117 15.97 -0.44 -10.88
N TRP A 118 15.68 -1.05 -9.72
CA TRP A 118 14.34 -1.52 -9.36
C TRP A 118 13.27 -0.43 -9.46
N GLN A 119 13.60 0.82 -9.12
CA GLN A 119 12.66 1.96 -9.16
C GLN A 119 12.12 2.25 -10.56
N GLN A 120 12.78 1.75 -11.61
CA GLN A 120 12.31 1.91 -13.00
C GLN A 120 11.15 0.96 -13.32
N HIS A 121 10.94 -0.10 -12.53
CA HIS A 121 10.01 -1.18 -12.86
C HIS A 121 9.02 -1.52 -11.73
N HIS A 122 9.37 -1.23 -10.48
CA HIS A 122 8.63 -1.66 -9.30
C HIS A 122 8.35 -0.50 -8.36
N ILE A 123 7.19 -0.56 -7.70
CA ILE A 123 6.75 0.46 -6.75
C ILE A 123 7.59 0.47 -5.46
N SER A 124 8.14 -0.69 -5.08
CA SER A 124 9.01 -0.85 -3.91
C SER A 124 10.16 -1.81 -4.22
N ALA A 125 11.20 -1.78 -3.38
CA ALA A 125 12.29 -2.74 -3.47
C ALA A 125 11.78 -4.18 -3.22
N TYR A 126 10.88 -4.35 -2.25
CA TYR A 126 10.33 -5.66 -1.89
C TYR A 126 9.47 -6.27 -3.00
N ALA A 127 8.81 -5.44 -3.81
CA ALA A 127 8.09 -5.90 -5.01
C ALA A 127 8.99 -6.63 -6.03
N THR A 128 10.32 -6.47 -5.96
CA THR A 128 11.26 -7.24 -6.81
C THR A 128 11.42 -8.70 -6.36
N SER A 129 10.97 -9.03 -5.14
CA SER A 129 11.20 -10.34 -4.53
C SER A 129 10.45 -11.45 -5.24
N HIS A 130 9.21 -11.22 -5.67
CA HIS A 130 8.37 -12.20 -6.36
C HIS A 130 7.21 -11.52 -7.09
N PRO A 131 6.75 -12.00 -8.26
CA PRO A 131 5.60 -11.41 -8.98
C PRO A 131 4.32 -11.28 -8.15
N TRP A 132 4.09 -12.22 -7.23
CA TRP A 132 2.94 -12.16 -6.31
C TRP A 132 3.05 -11.04 -5.27
N GLU A 133 4.27 -10.72 -4.83
CA GLU A 133 4.59 -9.61 -3.92
C GLU A 133 4.51 -8.27 -4.67
N ASP A 134 4.96 -8.22 -5.92
CA ASP A 134 4.81 -7.04 -6.80
C ASP A 134 3.35 -6.62 -6.94
N TRP A 135 2.44 -7.59 -7.08
CA TRP A 135 1.00 -7.34 -7.07
C TRP A 135 0.49 -6.83 -5.73
N ALA A 136 0.86 -7.47 -4.62
CA ALA A 136 0.39 -7.07 -3.30
C ALA A 136 0.87 -5.66 -2.92
N GLU A 137 2.12 -5.32 -3.24
CA GLU A 137 2.68 -3.98 -3.07
C GLU A 137 1.98 -2.96 -3.98
N THR A 138 1.78 -3.28 -5.26
CA THR A 138 1.07 -2.41 -6.21
C THR A 138 -0.36 -2.14 -5.75
N TRP A 139 -1.08 -3.18 -5.31
CA TRP A 139 -2.40 -3.07 -4.71
C TRP A 139 -2.39 -2.18 -3.47
N ALA A 140 -1.42 -2.37 -2.58
CA ALA A 140 -1.31 -1.59 -1.36
C ALA A 140 -1.11 -0.09 -1.66
N HIS A 141 -0.29 0.22 -2.65
CA HIS A 141 -0.07 1.57 -3.13
C HIS A 141 -1.29 2.15 -3.83
N HIS A 142 -1.99 1.37 -4.65
CA HIS A 142 -3.25 1.80 -5.25
C HIS A 142 -4.29 2.20 -4.18
N MET A 143 -4.47 1.38 -3.14
CA MET A 143 -5.35 1.70 -2.01
C MET A 143 -4.87 2.95 -1.25
N HIS A 144 -3.56 3.08 -1.02
CA HIS A 144 -2.99 4.26 -0.38
C HIS A 144 -3.34 5.54 -1.15
N ILE A 145 -3.15 5.52 -2.46
CA ILE A 145 -3.41 6.65 -3.35
C ILE A 145 -4.90 7.00 -3.33
N THR A 146 -5.76 6.02 -3.59
CA THR A 146 -7.21 6.21 -3.69
C THR A 146 -7.79 6.72 -2.37
N ASP A 147 -7.50 6.06 -1.23
CA ASP A 147 -8.00 6.46 0.09
C ASP A 147 -7.56 7.89 0.46
N THR A 148 -6.33 8.26 0.12
CA THR A 148 -5.80 9.59 0.43
C THR A 148 -6.47 10.66 -0.43
N LEU A 149 -6.66 10.39 -1.73
CA LEU A 149 -7.36 11.30 -2.63
C LEU A 149 -8.85 11.45 -2.28
N GLU A 150 -9.50 10.38 -1.81
CA GLU A 150 -10.85 10.43 -1.27
C GLU A 150 -10.93 11.35 -0.05
N MET A 151 -9.95 11.30 0.85
CA MET A 151 -9.90 12.22 2.00
C MET A 151 -9.67 13.67 1.57
N VAL A 152 -8.77 13.92 0.62
CA VAL A 152 -8.57 15.25 0.04
C VAL A 152 -9.86 15.79 -0.58
N HIS A 153 -10.60 14.95 -1.29
CA HIS A 153 -11.90 15.29 -1.82
C HIS A 153 -12.93 15.61 -0.72
N ALA A 154 -13.02 14.76 0.31
CA ALA A 154 -13.93 14.94 1.44
C ALA A 154 -13.64 16.24 2.22
N LEU A 155 -12.37 16.64 2.31
CA LEU A 155 -11.95 17.91 2.92
C LEU A 155 -12.11 19.12 1.99
N ASN A 156 -12.57 18.90 0.75
CA ASN A 156 -12.73 19.93 -0.29
C ASN A 156 -11.41 20.67 -0.57
N PHE A 157 -10.28 19.98 -0.54
CA PHE A 157 -8.98 20.53 -0.93
C PHE A 157 -8.91 20.61 -2.46
N PRO A 158 -8.86 21.83 -3.05
CA PRO A 158 -8.74 21.97 -4.49
C PRO A 158 -7.29 21.66 -4.92
N LEU A 159 -7.04 20.44 -5.40
CA LEU A 159 -5.72 20.06 -5.93
C LEU A 159 -5.32 20.86 -7.17
N GLY A 160 -6.30 21.36 -7.94
CA GLY A 160 -6.07 22.20 -9.12
C GLY A 160 -5.57 23.64 -8.86
N ARG A 161 -5.19 23.97 -7.62
CA ARG A 161 -4.68 25.30 -7.20
C ARG A 161 -3.27 25.28 -6.63
N LEU A 162 -2.51 24.20 -6.80
CA LEU A 162 -1.14 24.13 -6.29
C LEU A 162 -0.10 24.85 -7.18
N GLU A 163 -0.50 25.31 -8.37
CA GLU A 163 0.26 26.27 -9.16
C GLU A 163 -0.59 27.53 -9.40
N THR A 164 -0.08 28.69 -8.97
CA THR A 164 -0.64 30.03 -9.17
C THR A 164 -1.95 30.35 -8.42
N VAL A 165 -1.84 30.70 -7.14
CA VAL A 165 -2.85 31.55 -6.49
C VAL A 165 -2.16 32.86 -6.12
N GLU A 166 -2.46 33.92 -6.86
CA GLU A 166 -2.20 35.30 -6.43
C GLU A 166 -2.77 35.45 -5.01
N ALA A 167 -1.99 36.05 -4.10
CA ALA A 167 -2.14 36.00 -2.65
C ALA A 167 -3.48 36.52 -2.06
N ASN A 168 -4.46 36.86 -2.90
CA ASN A 168 -5.78 37.37 -2.54
C ASN A 168 -6.96 36.41 -2.84
N GLU A 169 -6.73 35.22 -3.40
CA GLU A 169 -7.81 34.26 -3.70
C GLU A 169 -7.86 33.02 -2.80
N LEU A 170 -7.03 32.96 -1.76
CA LEU A 170 -7.25 32.04 -0.65
C LEU A 170 -8.48 32.52 0.13
N PRO A 171 -9.57 31.74 0.24
CA PRO A 171 -10.65 32.08 1.15
C PRO A 171 -10.05 32.24 2.55
N ARG A 172 -10.11 33.44 3.11
CA ARG A 172 -9.70 33.76 4.50
C ARG A 172 -10.66 33.17 5.54
N ALA A 173 -11.30 32.05 5.23
CA ALA A 173 -12.02 31.27 6.20
C ALA A 173 -11.07 30.18 6.68
N ASP A 174 -10.91 30.09 7.99
CA ASP A 174 -10.50 28.85 8.64
C ASP A 174 -11.47 27.76 8.19
N THR A 175 -11.11 27.05 7.12
CA THR A 175 -11.82 25.85 6.71
C THR A 175 -11.38 24.77 7.68
N GLY A 176 -11.94 24.79 8.89
CA GLY A 176 -12.34 23.55 9.55
C GLY A 176 -13.32 22.86 8.61
N GLY A 177 -12.78 22.29 7.52
CA GLY A 177 -13.51 21.97 6.30
C GLY A 177 -14.75 21.20 6.66
N LYS A 178 -15.93 21.68 6.25
CA LYS A 178 -17.13 20.88 6.38
C LYS A 178 -16.88 19.63 5.54
N LEU A 179 -16.69 18.50 6.21
CA LEU A 179 -16.54 17.19 5.58
C LEU A 179 -17.67 17.02 4.56
N GLN A 180 -17.33 16.92 3.29
CA GLN A 180 -18.28 16.41 2.31
C GLN A 180 -18.44 14.92 2.60
N PRO A 181 -19.68 14.40 2.65
CA PRO A 181 -19.89 12.96 2.76
C PRO A 181 -19.16 12.28 1.60
N ALA A 182 -18.45 11.20 1.90
CA ALA A 182 -17.89 10.34 0.87
C ALA A 182 -19.00 9.97 -0.13
N PRO A 183 -18.70 9.91 -1.44
CA PRO A 183 -19.68 9.51 -2.44
C PRO A 183 -20.35 8.19 -2.00
N SER A 184 -21.67 8.22 -1.76
CA SER A 184 -22.41 7.09 -1.20
C SER A 184 -22.65 5.97 -2.21
N GLU A 185 -22.37 6.22 -3.50
CA GLU A 185 -22.49 5.25 -4.58
C GLU A 185 -21.22 5.28 -5.43
N PRO A 186 -20.69 4.11 -5.84
CA PRO A 186 -19.62 4.06 -6.84
C PRO A 186 -20.10 4.79 -8.09
N ALA A 187 -19.28 5.69 -8.62
CA ALA A 187 -19.60 6.42 -9.84
C ALA A 187 -20.02 5.43 -10.93
N SER A 188 -21.06 5.76 -11.71
CA SER A 188 -21.60 4.88 -12.76
C SER A 188 -20.58 4.49 -13.82
N ARG A 189 -19.45 5.20 -13.88
CA ARG A 189 -18.26 4.84 -14.63
C ARG A 189 -17.03 5.06 -13.75
N PRO A 190 -16.13 4.06 -13.62
CA PRO A 190 -14.83 4.25 -12.98
C PRO A 190 -14.07 5.37 -13.69
N GLU A 191 -13.43 6.25 -12.92
CA GLU A 191 -12.51 7.23 -13.47
C GLU A 191 -11.28 6.52 -14.09
N PRO A 192 -10.73 7.00 -15.22
CA PRO A 192 -9.47 6.48 -15.75
C PRO A 192 -8.34 6.63 -14.72
N PHE A 193 -7.52 5.59 -14.57
CA PHE A 193 -6.45 5.57 -13.57
C PHE A 193 -5.44 6.71 -13.78
N GLU A 194 -5.20 7.12 -15.02
CA GLU A 194 -4.30 8.22 -15.36
C GLU A 194 -4.69 9.51 -14.63
N ARG A 195 -5.98 9.79 -14.48
CA ARG A 195 -6.47 10.97 -13.74
C ARG A 195 -6.32 10.84 -12.23
N ILE A 196 -6.36 9.61 -11.71
CA ILE A 196 -6.05 9.33 -10.30
C ILE A 196 -4.56 9.59 -10.08
N LEU A 197 -3.71 9.07 -10.95
CA LEU A 197 -2.26 9.22 -10.89
C LEU A 197 -1.83 10.69 -11.02
N ASP A 198 -2.38 11.45 -11.96
CA ASP A 198 -2.07 12.89 -12.13
C ASP A 198 -2.31 13.68 -10.82
N ARG A 199 -3.45 13.46 -10.17
CA ARG A 199 -3.78 14.10 -8.89
C ARG A 199 -2.86 13.64 -7.77
N TRP A 200 -2.51 12.36 -7.78
CA TRP A 200 -1.59 11.79 -6.79
C TRP A 200 -0.19 12.39 -6.88
N LEU A 201 0.35 12.53 -8.10
CA LEU A 201 1.69 13.09 -8.31
C LEU A 201 1.78 14.51 -7.75
N VAL A 202 0.77 15.36 -8.04
CA VAL A 202 0.70 16.73 -7.48
C VAL A 202 0.64 16.72 -5.95
N LEU A 203 -0.24 15.89 -5.37
CA LEU A 203 -0.42 15.84 -3.91
C LEU A 203 0.82 15.31 -3.19
N SER A 204 1.42 14.23 -3.70
CA SER A 204 2.59 13.59 -3.09
C SER A 204 3.81 14.50 -3.18
N GLU A 205 4.04 15.19 -4.30
CA GLU A 205 5.11 16.16 -4.44
C GLU A 205 4.96 17.36 -3.49
N ALA A 206 3.74 17.92 -3.41
CA ALA A 206 3.45 19.01 -2.48
C ALA A 206 3.67 18.58 -1.03
N SER A 207 3.16 17.40 -0.65
CA SER A 207 3.29 16.85 0.71
C SER A 207 4.75 16.58 1.08
N ASN A 208 5.50 15.95 0.19
CA ASN A 208 6.93 15.70 0.39
C ASN A 208 7.72 17.00 0.51
N SER A 209 7.43 18.00 -0.33
CA SER A 209 8.08 19.30 -0.29
C SER A 209 7.79 20.05 1.01
N ILE A 210 6.55 20.02 1.51
CA ILE A 210 6.18 20.57 2.82
C ILE A 210 6.97 19.87 3.94
N ASN A 211 7.03 18.53 3.93
CA ASN A 211 7.80 17.79 4.92
C ASN A 211 9.28 18.17 4.92
N ARG A 212 9.92 18.24 3.74
CA ARG A 212 11.32 18.65 3.62
C ARG A 212 11.57 20.07 4.16
N CYS A 213 10.66 21.01 3.89
CA CYS A 213 10.73 22.37 4.46
C CYS A 213 10.65 22.38 6.00
N MET A 214 9.97 21.40 6.60
CA MET A 214 9.88 21.21 8.05
C MET A 214 11.04 20.37 8.62
N GLY A 215 11.99 19.93 7.79
CA GLY A 215 13.08 19.04 8.22
C GLY A 215 12.63 17.60 8.49
N LEU A 216 11.47 17.20 7.97
CA LEU A 216 10.92 15.84 8.08
C LEU A 216 11.19 15.05 6.79
N PRO A 217 11.26 13.70 6.86
CA PRO A 217 11.37 12.86 5.67
C PRO A 217 10.10 12.95 4.80
N ASP A 218 10.24 12.58 3.53
CA ASP A 218 9.13 12.49 2.58
C ASP A 218 8.01 11.61 3.14
N LEU A 219 6.76 12.08 3.01
CA LEU A 219 5.57 11.34 3.42
C LEU A 219 5.35 10.11 2.53
N TYR A 220 5.64 10.26 1.24
CA TYR A 220 5.54 9.21 0.25
C TYR A 220 6.85 9.15 -0.57
N PRO A 221 7.88 8.43 -0.08
CA PRO A 221 9.21 8.39 -0.69
C PRO A 221 9.30 7.37 -1.86
N PHE A 222 8.20 7.13 -2.57
CA PHE A 222 8.14 6.11 -3.63
C PHE A 222 8.08 6.75 -5.01
N VAL A 223 8.69 6.09 -5.99
CA VAL A 223 8.69 6.49 -7.39
C VAL A 223 7.72 5.60 -8.15
N ILE A 224 6.76 6.21 -8.83
CA ILE A 224 5.85 5.50 -9.73
C ILE A 224 6.40 5.68 -11.15
N SER A 225 7.16 4.69 -11.64
CA SER A 225 7.60 4.68 -13.04
C SER A 225 6.44 4.39 -13.99
N ASP A 226 6.62 4.62 -15.29
CA ASP A 226 5.62 4.26 -16.30
C ASP A 226 5.26 2.76 -16.26
N VAL A 227 6.25 1.90 -16.00
CA VAL A 227 6.04 0.45 -15.85
C VAL A 227 5.25 0.14 -14.59
N ALA A 228 5.56 0.78 -13.46
CA ALA A 228 4.81 0.60 -12.22
C ALA A 228 3.39 1.19 -12.31
N ALA A 229 3.18 2.26 -13.07
CA ALA A 229 1.87 2.86 -13.32
C ALA A 229 0.98 2.01 -14.23
N GLN A 230 1.57 1.20 -15.11
CA GLN A 230 0.83 0.31 -16.00
C GLN A 230 0.30 -0.94 -15.27
N LYS A 231 0.98 -1.35 -14.20
CA LYS A 231 0.60 -2.46 -13.31
C LYS A 231 -0.64 -2.12 -12.50
#